data_AF-A0A8T6XV63-F1
#
_entry.id   AF-A0A8T6XV63-F1
#
_cell.length_a   1.000
_cell.length_b   1.000
_cell.length_c   1.000
_cell.angle_alpha   90.00
_cell.angle_beta   90.00
_cell.angle_gamma   90.00
#
_symmetry.space_group_name_H-M   'P 1'
#
loop_
_entity.id
_entity.type
_entity.pdbx_description
1 polymer ?
#
loop_
_entity_poly.entity_id
_entity_poly.type
_entity_poly.pdbx_seq_one_letter_code
_entity_poly.pdbx_strand_id
1 'polypeptide(L)'
;MLFKKKSFERQVILKKDALDGIISYCKMKHPNEGILILKGKSKQGKIMIDGLVIPPFDHSGPTFAGFPHSFLPFDMSYVGTVHSHPSGSAEP
;
A
#
# COMPACT_ATOMS: atom_id res chain seq x y z
N MET A 1 -24.91 1.16 -31.29
CA MET A 1 -23.69 1.86 -30.82
C MET A 1 -22.78 0.83 -30.16
N LEU A 2 -21.76 0.34 -30.87
CA LEU A 2 -20.85 -0.71 -30.39
C LEU A 2 -19.82 -0.08 -29.44
N PHE A 3 -20.00 -0.25 -28.14
CA PHE A 3 -18.95 0.07 -27.16
C PHE A 3 -17.79 -0.92 -27.37
N LYS A 4 -16.75 -0.47 -28.08
CA LYS A 4 -15.51 -1.23 -28.26
C LYS A 4 -14.94 -1.50 -26.86
N LYS A 5 -14.87 -2.77 -26.46
CA LYS A 5 -14.35 -3.20 -25.15
C LYS A 5 -12.86 -2.85 -25.11
N LYS A 6 -12.52 -1.70 -24.53
CA LYS A 6 -11.14 -1.25 -24.40
C LYS A 6 -10.48 -2.11 -23.34
N SER A 7 -9.62 -3.04 -23.76
CA SER A 7 -8.76 -3.79 -22.85
C SER A 7 -7.76 -2.81 -22.25
N PHE A 8 -7.78 -2.66 -20.92
CA PHE A 8 -6.77 -1.91 -20.20
C PHE A 8 -5.78 -2.89 -19.58
N GLU A 9 -4.52 -2.75 -19.93
CA GLU A 9 -3.44 -3.42 -19.22
C GLU A 9 -3.36 -2.86 -17.80
N ARG A 10 -3.38 -3.75 -16.80
CA ARG A 10 -3.27 -3.36 -15.39
C ARG A 10 -1.81 -3.23 -15.03
N GLN A 11 -1.42 -2.06 -14.53
CA GLN A 11 -0.05 -1.78 -14.16
C GLN A 11 0.00 -1.03 -12.82
N VAL A 12 0.91 -1.43 -11.94
CA VAL A 12 1.26 -0.69 -10.72
C VAL A 12 2.65 -0.11 -10.90
N ILE A 13 2.78 1.19 -10.68
CA ILE A 13 4.03 1.95 -10.80
C ILE A 13 4.33 2.52 -9.42
N LEU A 14 5.43 2.07 -8.82
CA LEU A 14 5.90 2.55 -7.53
C LEU A 14 7.07 3.51 -7.73
N LYS A 15 6.94 4.76 -7.26
CA LYS A 15 8.08 5.69 -7.27
C LYS A 15 9.17 5.19 -6.31
N LYS A 16 10.43 5.45 -6.68
CA LYS A 16 11.59 5.03 -5.89
C LYS A 16 11.54 5.52 -4.44
N ASP A 17 11.16 6.79 -4.21
CA ASP A 17 11.07 7.34 -2.86
C ASP A 17 10.00 6.63 -2.00
N ALA A 18 8.88 6.21 -2.62
CA ALA A 18 7.86 5.42 -1.93
C ALA A 18 8.36 4.00 -1.63
N LEU A 19 9.10 3.37 -2.56
CA LEU A 19 9.75 2.08 -2.29
C LEU A 19 10.75 2.16 -1.13
N ASP A 20 11.63 3.16 -1.17
CA ASP A 20 12.68 3.35 -0.16
C ASP A 20 12.04 3.69 1.21
N GLY A 21 10.93 4.43 1.23
CA GLY A 21 10.11 4.69 2.41
C GLY A 21 9.47 3.43 3.00
N ILE A 22 8.90 2.56 2.17
CA ILE A 22 8.35 1.26 2.59
C ILE A 22 9.44 0.44 3.28
N ILE A 23 10.57 0.24 2.60
CA ILE A 23 11.69 -0.56 3.13
C ILE A 23 12.19 0.00 4.46
N SER A 24 12.32 1.33 4.56
CA SER A 24 12.78 1.99 5.79
C SER A 24 11.81 1.77 6.95
N TYR A 25 10.51 1.93 6.72
CA TYR A 25 9.49 1.69 7.73
C TYR A 25 9.46 0.23 8.21
N CYS A 26 9.55 -0.73 7.29
CA CYS A 26 9.59 -2.15 7.63
C CYS A 26 10.81 -2.49 8.50
N LYS A 27 11.98 -1.89 8.20
CA LYS A 27 13.18 -2.04 9.04
C LYS A 27 13.00 -1.45 10.44
N MET A 28 12.30 -0.31 10.56
CA MET A 28 12.02 0.32 11.85
C MET A 28 11.06 -0.50 12.72
N LYS A 29 10.11 -1.23 12.11
CA LYS A 29 9.11 -2.03 12.81
C LYS A 29 9.59 -3.44 13.17
N HIS A 30 10.66 -3.93 12.55
CA HIS A 30 11.24 -5.25 12.85
C HIS A 30 11.55 -5.40 14.36
N PRO A 31 11.19 -6.52 15.02
CA PRO A 31 10.75 -7.79 14.44
C PRO A 31 9.25 -7.91 14.17
N ASN A 32 8.47 -6.85 14.36
CA ASN A 32 7.04 -6.86 14.07
C ASN A 32 6.76 -6.50 12.60
N GLU A 33 5.57 -6.88 12.13
CA GLU A 33 5.07 -6.44 10.84
C GLU A 33 4.80 -4.92 10.86
N GLY A 34 5.26 -4.21 9.83
CA GLY A 34 4.82 -2.85 9.57
C GLY A 34 3.68 -2.83 8.57
N ILE A 35 2.70 -1.94 8.73
CA ILE A 35 1.66 -1.65 7.73
C ILE A 35 1.64 -0.17 7.36
N LEU A 36 1.48 0.12 6.07
CA LEU A 36 1.34 1.46 5.50
C LEU A 36 0.19 1.50 4.50
N ILE A 37 -0.38 2.69 4.33
CA ILE A 37 -1.33 2.99 3.25
C ILE A 37 -0.57 3.57 2.07
N LEU A 38 -0.86 3.06 0.88
CA LEU A 38 -0.30 3.51 -0.39
C LEU A 38 -1.14 4.69 -0.91
N LYS A 39 -0.48 5.83 -1.14
CA LYS A 39 -1.10 7.05 -1.69
C LYS A 39 -0.64 7.26 -3.13
N GLY A 40 -1.57 7.66 -3.99
CA GLY A 40 -1.30 7.77 -5.41
C GLY A 40 -2.52 8.15 -6.25
N LYS A 41 -2.46 7.81 -7.54
CA LYS A 41 -3.52 8.05 -8.52
C LYS A 41 -3.78 6.79 -9.33
N SER A 42 -5.07 6.47 -9.53
CA SER A 42 -5.51 5.40 -10.43
C SER A 42 -6.16 5.99 -11.67
N LYS A 43 -5.65 5.66 -12.86
CA LYS A 43 -6.21 6.12 -14.13
C LYS A 43 -5.97 5.10 -15.23
N GLN A 44 -7.04 4.72 -15.94
CA GLN A 44 -6.97 3.89 -17.16
C GLN A 44 -6.16 2.58 -16.99
N GLY A 45 -6.37 1.87 -15.88
CA GLY A 45 -5.67 0.61 -15.58
C GLY A 45 -4.30 0.79 -14.94
N LYS A 46 -3.80 2.02 -14.78
CA LYS A 46 -2.51 2.31 -14.15
C LYS A 46 -2.69 2.93 -12.77
N ILE A 47 -2.04 2.35 -11.78
CA ILE A 47 -1.93 2.89 -10.42
C ILE A 47 -0.51 3.41 -10.25
N MET A 48 -0.37 4.72 -10.05
CA MET A 48 0.91 5.33 -9.69
C MET A 48 0.92 5.62 -8.20
N ILE A 49 1.87 5.03 -7.48
CA ILE A 49 2.09 5.21 -6.05
C ILE A 49 3.27 6.16 -5.87
N ASP A 50 3.01 7.29 -5.22
CA ASP A 50 4.01 8.33 -4.97
C ASP A 50 4.00 8.90 -3.55
N GLY A 51 3.22 8.31 -2.65
CA GLY A 51 3.22 8.65 -1.24
C GLY A 51 2.84 7.48 -0.36
N LEU A 52 3.10 7.65 0.93
CA LEU A 52 2.81 6.70 1.99
C LEU A 52 2.11 7.43 3.13
N VAL A 53 1.22 6.73 3.83
CA VAL A 53 0.57 7.23 5.04
C VAL A 53 0.71 6.17 6.13
N ILE A 54 1.10 6.61 7.33
CA ILE A 54 1.04 5.77 8.53
C ILE A 54 -0.43 5.74 8.99
N PRO A 55 -1.07 4.57 9.03
CA PRO A 55 -2.48 4.49 9.39
C PRO A 55 -2.71 4.90 10.85
N PRO A 56 -3.83 5.55 11.18
CA PRO A 56 -4.16 5.88 12.55
C PRO A 56 -4.45 4.60 13.36
N PHE A 57 -4.00 4.56 14.61
CA PHE A 57 -4.21 3.42 15.52
C PHE A 57 -3.73 2.08 14.92
N ASP A 58 -2.56 2.10 14.26
CA ASP A 58 -1.91 0.88 13.79
C ASP A 58 -1.57 -0.03 14.96
N HIS A 59 -1.79 -1.33 14.77
CA HIS A 59 -1.39 -2.37 15.69
C HIS A 59 -0.59 -3.42 14.94
N SER A 60 0.49 -3.87 15.56
CA SER A 60 1.48 -4.74 14.94
C SER A 60 2.00 -5.78 15.93
N GLY A 61 2.29 -6.97 15.43
CA GLY A 61 3.04 -8.02 16.10
C GLY A 61 3.91 -8.77 15.09
N PRO A 62 4.56 -9.88 15.50
CA PRO A 62 5.51 -10.61 14.65
C PRO A 62 4.89 -11.24 13.39
N THR A 63 3.57 -11.45 13.39
CA THR A 63 2.82 -12.16 12.34
C THR A 63 1.50 -11.46 11.99
N PHE A 64 1.34 -10.20 12.38
CA PHE A 64 0.14 -9.42 12.05
C PHE A 64 0.44 -7.93 12.03
N ALA A 65 -0.22 -7.20 11.14
CA ALA A 65 -0.38 -5.75 11.23
C ALA A 65 -1.75 -5.32 10.70
N GLY A 66 -2.34 -4.31 11.33
CA GLY A 66 -3.67 -3.84 10.99
C GLY A 66 -3.97 -2.46 11.54
N PHE A 67 -5.11 -1.91 11.12
CA PHE A 67 -5.63 -0.64 11.63
C PHE A 67 -7.16 -0.58 11.42
N PRO A 68 -7.89 0.17 12.28
CA PRO A 68 -9.32 0.33 12.13
C PRO A 68 -9.66 1.29 10.99
N HIS A 69 -10.27 0.77 9.92
CA HIS A 69 -10.58 1.54 8.71
C HIS A 69 -11.61 2.66 8.95
N SER A 70 -12.43 2.55 10.01
CA SER A 70 -13.46 3.54 10.37
C SER A 70 -12.90 4.91 10.76
N PHE A 71 -11.62 4.98 11.15
CA PHE A 71 -10.94 6.23 11.54
C PHE A 71 -10.11 6.84 10.40
N LEU A 72 -10.08 6.21 9.23
CA LEU A 72 -9.31 6.71 8.11
C LEU A 72 -10.05 7.90 7.47
N PRO A 73 -9.42 9.08 7.36
CA PRO A 73 -10.03 10.22 6.68
C PRO A 73 -10.37 9.87 5.23
N PHE A 74 -11.45 10.43 4.71
CA PHE A 74 -11.77 10.25 3.30
C PHE A 74 -10.69 10.92 2.43
N ASP A 75 -10.01 10.11 1.61
CA ASP A 75 -9.03 10.58 0.65
C ASP A 75 -9.07 9.69 -0.60
N MET A 76 -9.41 10.28 -1.75
CA MET A 76 -9.49 9.56 -3.03
C MET A 76 -8.12 9.11 -3.57
N SER A 77 -7.03 9.56 -2.96
CA SER A 77 -5.68 9.15 -3.33
C SER A 77 -5.21 7.87 -2.64
N TYR A 78 -5.98 7.28 -1.72
CA TYR A 78 -5.64 5.97 -1.18
C TYR A 78 -5.91 4.88 -2.22
N VAL A 79 -4.84 4.17 -2.60
CA VAL A 79 -4.87 3.19 -3.70
C VAL A 79 -4.58 1.76 -3.25
N GLY A 80 -4.22 1.56 -1.98
CA GLY A 80 -4.00 0.23 -1.41
C GLY A 80 -3.26 0.29 -0.07
N THR A 81 -2.81 -0.87 0.39
CA THR A 81 -1.99 -1.05 1.59
C THR A 81 -0.78 -1.90 1.26
N VAL A 82 0.25 -1.81 2.09
CA VAL A 82 1.42 -2.69 2.08
C VAL A 82 1.77 -3.05 3.50
N HIS A 83 2.18 -4.30 3.71
CA HIS A 83 2.73 -4.76 4.98
C HIS A 83 3.98 -5.61 4.76
N SER A 84 4.75 -5.83 5.82
CA SER A 84 5.95 -6.68 5.80
C SER A 84 5.71 -8.02 6.49
N HIS A 85 6.42 -9.06 6.06
CA HIS A 85 6.53 -10.34 6.76
C HIS A 85 7.97 -10.54 7.28
N PRO A 86 8.26 -10.27 8.57
CA PRO A 86 9.59 -10.39 9.18
C PRO A 86 10.19 -11.81 9.08
N SER A 87 9.36 -12.83 8.91
CA SER A 87 9.78 -14.22 8.69
C SER A 87 10.46 -14.46 7.34
N GLY A 88 10.32 -13.53 6.39
CA GLY A 88 10.93 -13.59 5.06
C GLY A 88 10.06 -14.19 3.96
N SER A 89 8.87 -14.73 4.27
CA SER A 89 7.91 -15.12 3.23
C SER A 89 7.29 -13.88 2.58
N ALA A 90 7.24 -13.82 1.26
CA ALA A 90 6.48 -12.78 0.55
C ALA A 90 5.03 -13.22 0.22
N GLU A 91 4.68 -14.46 0.58
CA GLU A 91 3.33 -14.98 0.42
C GLU A 91 2.48 -14.59 1.64
N PRO A 92 1.27 -14.03 1.40
CA PRO A 92 0.34 -13.64 2.45
C PRO A 92 -0.27 -14.83 3.20
#